data_AF-A0A553L6R3-F1
#
_entry.id   AF-A0A553L6R3-F1
#
_cell.length_a   1.000
_cell.length_b   1.000
_cell.length_c   1.000
_cell.angle_alpha   90.00
_cell.angle_beta   90.00
_cell.angle_gamma   90.00
#
_symmetry.space_group_name_H-M   'P 1'
#
loop_
_entity.id
_entity.type
_entity.pdbx_description
1 polymer ?
#
loop_
_entity_poly.entity_id
_entity_poly.type
_entity_poly.pdbx_seq_one_letter_code
_entity_poly.pdbx_strand_id
1 'polypeptide(L)'
;MRTIFYLGIWLLLTGHATAASQPIIDIHRHAPLSGSTDSESIDAMIDVLKQHNVVVSVVAITSPEQALAWQDKSDRFVLGAMMPCPRNLGSPWYYCFPQTQGVPNLQWLRGRVQSGAVGAFHEMMFNYDGSLPGDAKLAPFWALAAEFNLPVGVH
;
A
#
# COMPACT_ATOMS: atom_id res chain seq x y z
N MET A 1 63.31 -22.23 43.99
CA MET A 1 61.85 -22.01 44.07
C MET A 1 61.38 -21.51 42.70
N ARG A 2 60.62 -22.34 41.97
CA ARG A 2 60.09 -22.02 40.64
C ARG A 2 58.60 -21.73 40.80
N THR A 3 58.17 -20.51 40.53
CA THR A 3 56.76 -20.10 40.58
C THR A 3 56.25 -20.00 39.15
N ILE A 4 55.34 -20.89 38.78
CA ILE A 4 54.63 -20.88 37.50
C ILE A 4 53.38 -20.02 37.69
N PHE A 5 53.29 -18.89 36.98
CA PHE A 5 52.06 -18.10 36.89
C PHE A 5 51.18 -18.67 35.77
N TYR A 6 50.01 -19.19 36.14
CA TYR A 6 48.94 -19.50 35.19
C TYR A 6 48.20 -18.21 34.83
N LEU A 7 48.35 -17.75 33.58
CA LEU A 7 47.54 -16.67 33.02
C LEU A 7 46.26 -17.29 32.43
N GLY A 8 45.17 -17.25 33.20
CA GLY A 8 43.84 -17.63 32.71
C GLY A 8 43.24 -16.51 31.87
N ILE A 9 43.17 -16.71 30.55
CA ILE A 9 42.41 -15.85 29.64
C ILE A 9 40.93 -16.19 29.79
N TRP A 10 40.17 -15.32 30.46
CA TRP A 10 38.71 -15.35 30.43
C TRP A 10 38.23 -14.69 29.13
N LEU A 11 37.87 -15.51 28.15
CA LEU A 11 37.22 -15.06 26.92
C LEU A 11 35.76 -14.73 27.25
N LEU A 12 35.46 -13.46 27.53
CA LEU A 12 34.09 -12.95 27.64
C LEU A 12 33.46 -12.94 26.24
N LEU A 13 32.73 -14.01 25.92
CA LEU A 13 31.82 -14.05 24.77
C LEU A 13 30.61 -13.16 25.06
N THR A 14 30.74 -11.85 24.82
CA THR A 14 29.58 -10.96 24.75
C THR A 14 28.82 -11.25 23.46
N GLY A 15 27.89 -12.19 23.51
CA GLY A 15 26.89 -12.38 22.47
C GLY A 15 26.10 -11.10 22.32
N HIS A 16 26.38 -10.33 21.26
CA HIS A 16 25.51 -9.24 20.86
C HIS A 16 24.24 -9.91 20.34
N ALA A 17 23.18 -9.91 21.15
CA ALA A 17 21.85 -10.19 20.64
C ALA A 17 21.60 -9.18 19.52
N THR A 18 21.60 -9.65 18.27
CA THR A 18 21.14 -8.85 17.13
C THR A 18 19.70 -8.47 17.44
N ALA A 19 19.48 -7.20 17.78
CA ALA A 19 18.14 -6.69 17.97
C ALA A 19 17.33 -7.04 16.72
N ALA A 20 16.19 -7.69 16.89
CA ALA A 20 15.28 -7.94 15.77
C ALA A 20 14.98 -6.61 15.08
N SER A 21 15.03 -6.59 13.75
CA SER A 21 14.70 -5.39 12.98
C SER A 21 13.32 -4.87 13.40
N GLN A 22 13.17 -3.55 13.51
CA GLN A 22 11.89 -2.93 13.86
C GLN A 22 10.88 -3.14 12.71
N PRO A 23 9.63 -3.57 12.97
CA PRO A 23 8.64 -3.74 11.92
C PRO A 23 8.29 -2.38 11.30
N ILE A 24 8.30 -2.31 9.97
CA ILE A 24 7.94 -1.11 9.21
C ILE A 24 6.55 -1.28 8.60
N ILE A 25 5.73 -0.24 8.71
CA ILE A 25 4.47 -0.13 7.96
C ILE A 25 4.72 0.87 6.83
N ASP A 26 4.68 0.37 5.60
CA ASP A 26 4.73 1.20 4.40
C ASP A 26 3.31 1.70 4.09
N ILE A 27 3.05 2.96 4.39
CA ILE A 27 1.71 3.55 4.25
C ILE A 27 1.39 3.99 2.82
N HIS A 28 2.34 3.93 1.89
CA HIS A 28 2.14 4.48 0.55
C HIS A 28 2.96 3.75 -0.51
N ARG A 29 2.25 2.97 -1.32
CA ARG A 29 2.84 2.30 -2.49
C ARG A 29 1.88 2.33 -3.65
N HIS A 30 2.39 2.53 -4.86
CA HIS A 30 1.57 2.38 -6.07
C HIS A 30 1.68 0.97 -6.62
N ALA A 31 0.54 0.38 -6.98
CA ALA A 31 0.54 -0.65 -7.99
C ALA A 31 1.02 -0.03 -9.32
N PRO A 32 1.89 -0.70 -10.11
CA PRO A 32 2.29 -0.22 -11.42
C PRO A 32 1.07 0.11 -12.26
N LEU A 33 1.04 1.32 -12.83
CA LEU A 33 -0.08 1.76 -13.68
C LEU A 33 -0.28 0.76 -14.82
N SER A 34 -1.55 0.52 -15.16
CA SER A 34 -1.89 -0.32 -16.31
C SER A 34 -1.21 0.22 -17.58
N GLY A 35 -0.35 -0.60 -18.21
CA GLY A 35 0.40 -0.21 -19.41
C GLY A 35 1.74 0.49 -19.15
N SER A 36 2.17 0.62 -17.88
CA SER A 36 3.53 1.06 -17.54
C SER A 36 4.57 0.06 -18.03
N THR A 37 5.65 0.55 -18.64
CA THR A 37 6.86 -0.24 -18.92
C THR A 37 7.76 -0.39 -17.68
N ASP A 38 7.58 0.50 -16.71
CA ASP A 38 8.19 0.42 -15.39
C ASP A 38 7.30 -0.47 -14.52
N SER A 39 7.51 -1.78 -14.59
CA SER A 39 6.90 -2.70 -13.64
C SER A 39 7.96 -3.62 -13.07
N GLU A 40 8.46 -3.26 -11.90
CA GLU A 40 9.02 -4.26 -11.00
C GLU A 40 7.95 -5.34 -10.78
N SER A 41 8.32 -6.62 -10.86
CA SER A 41 7.35 -7.69 -10.64
C SER A 41 6.85 -7.63 -9.19
N ILE A 42 5.60 -8.03 -8.97
CA ILE A 42 5.02 -8.08 -7.62
C ILE A 42 5.90 -8.94 -6.69
N ASP A 43 6.49 -10.01 -7.21
CA ASP A 43 7.37 -10.91 -6.45
C ASP A 43 8.66 -10.21 -6.02
N ALA A 44 9.33 -9.48 -6.92
CA ALA A 44 10.53 -8.72 -6.58
C ALA A 44 10.23 -7.65 -5.51
N MET A 45 9.09 -6.99 -5.63
CA MET A 45 8.63 -6.03 -4.62
C MET A 45 8.40 -6.70 -3.26
N ILE A 46 7.74 -7.85 -3.22
CA ILE A 46 7.53 -8.61 -1.97
C ILE A 46 8.87 -8.95 -1.31
N ASP A 47 9.89 -9.32 -2.10
CA ASP A 47 11.21 -9.63 -1.58
C ASP A 47 11.93 -8.41 -1.00
N VAL A 48 11.80 -7.24 -1.64
CA VAL A 48 12.26 -5.95 -1.08
C VAL A 48 11.56 -5.67 0.26
N LEU A 49 10.23 -5.84 0.34
CA LEU A 49 9.49 -5.62 1.60
C LEU A 49 10.00 -6.54 2.72
N LYS A 50 10.25 -7.82 2.42
CA LYS A 50 10.82 -8.76 3.40
C LYS A 50 12.22 -8.35 3.83
N GLN A 51 13.08 -7.98 2.88
CA GLN A 51 14.46 -7.58 3.15
C GLN A 51 14.55 -6.38 4.10
N HIS A 52 13.59 -5.45 3.99
CA HIS A 52 13.52 -4.25 4.82
C HIS A 52 12.60 -4.39 6.05
N ASN A 53 12.12 -5.58 6.36
CA ASN A 53 11.21 -5.85 7.48
C ASN A 53 9.92 -4.99 7.43
N VAL A 54 9.42 -4.73 6.22
CA VAL A 54 8.11 -4.12 6.00
C VAL A 54 7.03 -5.18 6.18
N VAL A 55 6.27 -5.06 7.25
CA VAL A 55 5.26 -6.04 7.67
C VAL A 55 3.88 -5.79 7.06
N VAL A 56 3.61 -4.55 6.69
CA VAL A 56 2.37 -4.14 5.99
C VAL A 56 2.75 -3.09 4.95
N SER A 57 2.17 -3.18 3.75
CA SER A 57 2.24 -2.14 2.72
C SER A 57 0.84 -1.81 2.21
N VAL A 58 0.46 -0.53 2.27
CA VAL A 58 -0.78 -0.02 1.69
C VAL A 58 -0.55 0.27 0.21
N VAL A 59 -1.24 -0.45 -0.66
CA VAL A 59 -1.02 -0.40 -2.11
C VAL A 59 -2.20 0.30 -2.79
N ALA A 60 -1.95 1.48 -3.33
CA ALA A 60 -2.87 2.24 -4.16
C ALA A 60 -3.12 1.54 -5.51
N ILE A 61 -4.36 1.12 -5.73
CA ILE A 61 -4.86 0.53 -6.97
C ILE A 61 -5.74 1.53 -7.74
N THR A 62 -5.74 1.39 -9.07
CA THR A 62 -6.31 2.35 -10.01
C THR A 62 -7.34 1.74 -10.97
N SER A 63 -7.58 0.43 -10.87
CA SER A 63 -8.59 -0.27 -11.67
C SER A 63 -9.06 -1.59 -11.02
N PRO A 64 -10.22 -2.14 -11.46
CA PRO A 64 -10.66 -3.47 -11.06
C PRO A 64 -9.68 -4.60 -11.39
N GLU A 65 -9.00 -4.51 -12.53
CA GLU A 65 -8.02 -5.49 -12.99
C GLU A 65 -6.79 -5.49 -12.08
N GLN A 66 -6.34 -4.31 -11.65
CA GLN A 66 -5.28 -4.22 -10.65
C GLN A 66 -5.70 -4.80 -9.30
N ALA A 67 -6.93 -4.53 -8.85
CA ALA A 67 -7.42 -5.14 -7.61
C ALA A 67 -7.32 -6.67 -7.66
N LEU A 68 -7.78 -7.28 -8.76
CA LEU A 68 -7.71 -8.72 -9.00
C LEU A 68 -6.26 -9.24 -9.07
N ALA A 69 -5.37 -8.49 -9.70
CA ALA A 69 -3.97 -8.89 -9.84
C ALA A 69 -3.20 -8.88 -8.51
N TRP A 70 -3.63 -8.09 -7.52
CA TRP A 70 -2.90 -7.84 -6.28
C TRP A 70 -3.50 -8.51 -5.04
N GLN A 71 -4.82 -8.71 -4.98
CA GLN A 71 -5.56 -9.06 -3.74
C GLN A 71 -5.06 -10.32 -3.02
N ASP A 72 -4.49 -11.28 -3.75
CA ASP A 72 -4.05 -12.58 -3.21
C ASP A 72 -2.53 -12.77 -3.31
N LYS A 73 -1.77 -11.70 -3.59
CA LYS A 73 -0.32 -11.79 -3.83
C LYS A 73 0.51 -11.84 -2.56
N SER A 74 0.07 -11.18 -1.51
CA SER A 74 0.72 -11.25 -0.20
C SER A 74 -0.24 -10.83 0.89
N ASP A 75 -0.16 -11.51 2.04
CA ASP A 75 -0.77 -11.13 3.31
C ASP A 75 -0.26 -9.79 3.88
N ARG A 76 0.84 -9.25 3.33
CA ARG A 76 1.39 -7.93 3.70
C ARG A 76 0.66 -6.78 3.03
N PHE A 77 -0.14 -7.04 2.00
CA PHE A 77 -0.80 -5.98 1.24
C PHE A 77 -2.15 -5.60 1.82
N VAL A 78 -2.35 -4.30 2.00
CA VAL A 78 -3.67 -3.69 2.18
C VAL A 78 -3.96 -2.88 0.93
N LEU A 79 -4.90 -3.35 0.11
CA LEU A 79 -5.23 -2.62 -1.11
C LEU A 79 -6.08 -1.38 -0.80
N GLY A 80 -5.65 -0.25 -1.35
CA GLY A 80 -6.29 1.04 -1.25
C GLY A 80 -6.87 1.48 -2.59
N ALA A 81 -8.14 1.88 -2.63
CA ALA A 81 -8.71 2.48 -3.83
C ALA A 81 -8.25 3.95 -3.97
N MET A 82 -7.54 4.28 -5.05
CA MET A 82 -7.08 5.64 -5.35
C MET A 82 -8.11 6.40 -6.19
N MET A 83 -8.58 7.56 -5.69
CA MET A 83 -9.66 8.33 -6.34
C MET A 83 -9.79 9.74 -5.73
N PRO A 84 -10.38 10.73 -6.41
CA PRO A 84 -10.69 10.78 -7.83
C PRO A 84 -9.41 10.97 -8.66
N CYS A 85 -9.38 10.38 -9.85
CA CYS A 85 -8.27 10.54 -10.79
C CYS A 85 -8.24 11.95 -11.37
N PRO A 86 -7.06 12.58 -11.48
CA PRO A 86 -6.95 13.78 -12.28
C PRO A 86 -7.33 13.52 -13.74
N ARG A 87 -7.99 14.51 -14.33
CA ARG A 87 -8.23 14.54 -15.77
C ARG A 87 -6.92 14.84 -16.50
N ASN A 88 -6.62 14.08 -17.54
CA ASN A 88 -5.47 14.32 -18.41
C ASN A 88 -5.87 15.09 -19.69
N LEU A 89 -4.90 15.33 -20.57
CA LEU A 89 -5.08 16.14 -21.79
C LEU A 89 -5.44 15.34 -23.05
N GLY A 90 -5.54 14.01 -22.99
CA GLY A 90 -5.76 13.17 -24.16
C GLY A 90 -6.46 11.85 -23.84
N SER A 91 -7.02 11.16 -24.84
CA SER A 91 -7.76 9.92 -24.59
C SER A 91 -6.84 8.77 -24.12
N PRO A 92 -7.23 7.98 -23.10
CA PRO A 92 -8.44 8.15 -22.28
C PRO A 92 -8.30 9.30 -21.29
N TRP A 93 -9.34 10.12 -21.11
CA TRP A 93 -9.31 11.35 -20.29
C TRP A 93 -8.93 11.16 -18.80
N TYR A 94 -8.93 9.92 -18.32
CA TYR A 94 -8.52 9.52 -16.97
C TYR A 94 -7.69 8.24 -17.09
N TYR A 95 -6.56 8.16 -16.39
CA TYR A 95 -5.74 6.94 -16.37
C TYR A 95 -6.27 5.87 -15.41
N CYS A 96 -6.90 6.31 -14.33
CA CYS A 96 -7.54 5.45 -13.36
C CYS A 96 -9.06 5.54 -13.49
N PHE A 97 -9.73 4.38 -13.41
CA PHE A 97 -11.17 4.24 -13.61
C PHE A 97 -11.75 5.05 -14.80
N PRO A 98 -11.22 4.89 -16.03
CA PRO A 98 -11.62 5.69 -17.19
C PRO A 98 -13.10 5.57 -17.55
N GLN A 99 -13.71 4.42 -17.27
CA GLN A 99 -15.12 4.14 -17.58
C GLN A 99 -16.09 4.92 -16.69
N THR A 100 -15.60 5.43 -15.56
CA THR A 100 -16.38 6.07 -14.51
C THR A 100 -15.79 7.43 -14.12
N GLN A 101 -15.18 8.11 -15.11
CA GLN A 101 -14.69 9.49 -14.99
C GLN A 101 -13.73 9.72 -13.81
N GLY A 102 -12.81 8.79 -13.59
CA GLY A 102 -11.78 8.95 -12.57
C GLY A 102 -12.15 8.45 -11.18
N VAL A 103 -13.36 7.93 -10.95
CA VAL A 103 -13.73 7.31 -9.68
C VAL A 103 -14.15 5.86 -9.89
N PRO A 104 -13.95 4.94 -8.93
CA PRO A 104 -14.44 3.57 -9.06
C PRO A 104 -15.96 3.48 -9.11
N ASN A 105 -16.49 2.47 -9.79
CA ASN A 105 -17.90 2.12 -9.68
C ASN A 105 -18.22 1.78 -8.21
N LEU A 106 -19.20 2.48 -7.62
CA LEU A 106 -19.50 2.37 -6.19
C LEU A 106 -19.97 0.98 -5.76
N GLN A 107 -20.78 0.29 -6.58
CA GLN A 107 -21.27 -1.04 -6.27
C GLN A 107 -20.14 -2.07 -6.28
N TRP A 108 -19.26 -1.99 -7.28
CA TRP A 108 -18.05 -2.81 -7.33
C TRP A 108 -17.17 -2.57 -6.10
N LEU A 109 -16.89 -1.30 -5.77
CA LEU A 109 -16.02 -0.95 -4.65
C LEU A 109 -16.60 -1.47 -3.32
N ARG A 110 -17.90 -1.28 -3.09
CA ARG A 110 -18.59 -1.82 -1.92
C ARG A 110 -18.42 -3.33 -1.81
N GLY A 111 -18.58 -4.08 -2.91
CA GLY A 111 -18.38 -5.53 -2.91
C GLY A 111 -16.96 -5.93 -2.51
N ARG A 112 -15.94 -5.18 -2.96
CA ARG A 112 -14.53 -5.42 -2.61
C ARG A 112 -14.19 -5.07 -1.17
N VAL A 113 -14.80 -4.01 -0.65
CA VAL A 113 -14.71 -3.64 0.76
C VAL A 113 -15.35 -4.72 1.63
N GLN A 114 -16.56 -5.15 1.30
CA GLN A 114 -17.29 -6.19 2.03
C GLN A 114 -16.53 -7.53 2.06
N SER A 115 -15.82 -7.87 0.99
CA SER A 115 -15.02 -9.09 0.92
C SER A 115 -13.62 -8.96 1.56
N GLY A 116 -13.24 -7.77 2.05
CA GLY A 116 -11.89 -7.48 2.55
C GLY A 116 -10.81 -7.34 1.47
N ALA A 117 -11.18 -7.37 0.19
CA ALA A 117 -10.23 -7.24 -0.92
C ALA A 117 -9.72 -5.80 -1.09
N VAL A 118 -10.49 -4.80 -0.62
CA VAL A 118 -10.05 -3.41 -0.48
C VAL A 118 -10.19 -3.03 0.98
N GLY A 119 -9.07 -2.69 1.62
CA GLY A 119 -9.00 -2.39 3.05
C GLY A 119 -8.83 -0.90 3.37
N ALA A 120 -8.68 -0.04 2.35
CA ALA A 120 -8.53 1.40 2.52
C ALA A 120 -9.07 2.17 1.32
N PHE A 121 -9.34 3.46 1.52
CA PHE A 121 -9.29 4.43 0.42
C PHE A 121 -7.95 5.12 0.47
N HIS A 122 -7.12 4.83 -0.51
CA HIS A 122 -5.76 5.32 -0.57
C HIS A 122 -5.30 5.24 -2.03
N GLU A 123 -5.02 6.36 -2.69
CA GLU A 123 -4.97 7.73 -2.18
C GLU A 123 -6.16 8.60 -2.61
N MET A 124 -6.62 9.50 -1.72
CA MET A 124 -7.61 10.50 -2.07
C MET A 124 -6.97 11.69 -2.81
N MET A 125 -7.19 11.78 -4.12
CA MET A 125 -6.44 12.62 -5.07
C MET A 125 -7.20 13.88 -5.52
N PHE A 126 -8.09 14.39 -4.68
CA PHE A 126 -8.95 15.54 -5.01
C PHE A 126 -8.15 16.83 -5.25
N ASN A 127 -6.93 16.95 -4.69
CA ASN A 127 -6.00 18.04 -4.96
C ASN A 127 -5.57 18.10 -6.44
N TYR A 128 -5.43 16.95 -7.10
CA TYR A 128 -5.03 16.88 -8.52
C TYR A 128 -6.21 16.92 -9.48
N ASP A 129 -7.34 16.35 -9.07
CA ASP A 129 -8.58 16.41 -9.84
C ASP A 129 -9.29 17.78 -9.73
N GLY A 130 -8.88 18.63 -8.78
CA GLY A 130 -9.38 20.00 -8.63
C GLY A 130 -10.69 20.10 -7.86
N SER A 131 -11.01 19.07 -7.06
CA SER A 131 -12.22 19.00 -6.24
C SER A 131 -11.95 19.34 -4.80
N LEU A 132 -12.97 19.83 -4.10
CA LEU A 132 -12.93 19.97 -2.66
C LEU A 132 -13.24 18.62 -1.99
N PRO A 133 -12.68 18.34 -0.80
CA PRO A 133 -13.01 17.12 -0.05
C PRO A 133 -14.51 16.93 0.19
N GLY A 134 -15.25 18.04 0.34
CA GLY A 134 -16.70 18.05 0.57
C GLY A 134 -17.57 17.99 -0.68
N ASP A 135 -16.97 17.86 -1.88
CA ASP A 135 -17.75 17.83 -3.11
C ASP A 135 -18.71 16.64 -3.16
N ALA A 136 -19.91 16.88 -3.71
CA ALA A 136 -20.98 15.88 -3.74
C ALA A 136 -20.58 14.56 -4.42
N LYS A 137 -19.63 14.59 -5.36
CA LYS A 137 -19.11 13.38 -6.02
C LYS A 137 -18.32 12.46 -5.08
N LEU A 138 -17.76 13.01 -3.99
CA LEU A 138 -16.99 12.25 -3.01
C LEU A 138 -17.86 11.72 -1.86
N ALA A 139 -19.02 12.34 -1.63
CA ALA A 139 -19.94 11.98 -0.55
C ALA A 139 -20.29 10.47 -0.48
N PRO A 140 -20.55 9.76 -1.60
CA PRO A 140 -20.83 8.32 -1.55
C PRO A 140 -19.64 7.49 -1.08
N PHE A 141 -18.42 7.92 -1.38
CA PHE A 141 -17.20 7.25 -0.93
C PHE A 141 -16.97 7.53 0.55
N TRP A 142 -17.11 8.78 1.01
CA TRP A 142 -17.05 9.07 2.45
C TRP A 142 -18.07 8.28 3.27
N ALA A 143 -19.30 8.15 2.77
CA ALA A 143 -20.31 7.31 3.40
C ALA A 143 -19.90 5.84 3.46
N LEU A 144 -19.32 5.31 2.38
CA LEU A 144 -18.83 3.92 2.36
C LEU A 144 -17.65 3.71 3.32
N ALA A 145 -16.72 4.66 3.41
CA ALA A 145 -15.62 4.59 4.38
C ALA A 145 -16.16 4.57 5.82
N ALA A 146 -17.10 5.46 6.13
CA ALA A 146 -17.72 5.52 7.46
C ALA A 146 -18.49 4.24 7.80
N GLU A 147 -19.25 3.69 6.85
CA GLU A 147 -20.04 2.47 7.05
C GLU A 147 -19.16 1.25 7.38
N PHE A 148 -18.02 1.11 6.72
CA PHE A 148 -17.10 -0.02 6.91
C PHE A 148 -15.91 0.30 7.82
N ASN A 149 -15.90 1.48 8.44
CA ASN A 149 -14.79 1.98 9.25
C ASN A 149 -13.43 1.86 8.55
N LEU A 150 -13.38 2.24 7.27
CA LEU A 150 -12.17 2.18 6.46
C LEU A 150 -11.23 3.35 6.79
N PRO A 151 -9.92 3.11 6.91
CA PRO A 151 -8.94 4.19 6.89
C PRO A 151 -8.95 4.88 5.53
N VAL A 152 -8.77 6.20 5.56
CA VAL A 152 -8.67 7.02 4.34
C VAL A 152 -7.36 7.81 4.36
N GLY A 153 -6.51 7.56 3.37
CA GLY A 153 -5.29 8.32 3.12
C GLY A 153 -5.54 9.43 2.10
N VAL A 154 -5.08 10.64 2.40
CA VAL A 154 -5.25 11.85 1.60
C VAL A 154 -3.89 12.29 1.07
N HIS A 155 -3.82 12.70 -0.20
CA HIS A 155 -2.64 13.32 -0.80
C HIS A 155 -2.43 14.75 -0.29
#